data_AF-A0A354U805-F1
#
_entry.id   AF-A0A354U805-F1
#
_cell.length_a   1.000
_cell.length_b   1.000
_cell.length_c   1.000
_cell.angle_alpha   90.00
_cell.angle_beta   90.00
_cell.angle_gamma   90.00
#
_symmetry.space_group_name_H-M   'P 1'
#
loop_
_entity.id
_entity.type
_entity.pdbx_description
1 polymer ?
#
loop_
_entity_poly.entity_id
_entity_poly.type
_entity_poly.pdbx_seq_one_letter_code
_entity_poly.pdbx_strand_id
1 'polypeptide(L)'
;MNRNNLQFTASANPEAEALLRKALVGIRDDVSPLSLHGLAGLYLGGGYGRGEGGVFCKDGTARLYNDLDFFPVGTGLGKADKARIDSALREISRKWHAELGIDVDFGPVKNSSELKHSARTLMFQELRHGFVTICGSDDALTSAVPALAPEQLPLMEAVRLMLNRGMGLLFAGEKLDSHSGDTGFILRNWNKCILGCGDAFLIAQKNYLWHVEERRMRLLELARNGVFPQRAAELYAQAVAFKTAP
;
A
#
# COMPACT_ATOMS: atom_id res chain seq x y z
N MET A 1 -20.66 5.09 1.69
CA MET A 1 -20.40 4.12 2.78
C MET A 1 -20.39 4.85 4.12
N ASN A 2 -20.97 4.25 5.17
CA ASN A 2 -20.95 4.81 6.51
C ASN A 2 -19.50 4.73 7.07
N ARG A 3 -18.80 5.88 7.16
CA ARG A 3 -17.35 5.95 7.42
C ARG A 3 -16.93 5.41 8.80
N ASN A 4 -17.89 5.22 9.71
CA ASN A 4 -17.64 4.73 11.08
C ASN A 4 -17.37 3.22 11.18
N ASN A 5 -17.64 2.43 10.13
CA ASN A 5 -17.42 0.97 10.13
C ASN A 5 -16.24 0.49 9.26
N LEU A 6 -15.39 1.40 8.77
CA LEU A 6 -14.19 1.00 8.02
C LEU A 6 -13.17 0.38 8.95
N GLN A 7 -12.68 -0.82 8.64
CA GLN A 7 -11.55 -1.47 9.32
C GLN A 7 -10.28 -1.19 8.51
N PHE A 8 -9.20 -0.76 9.16
CA PHE A 8 -7.94 -0.44 8.50
C PHE A 8 -6.86 -1.50 8.70
N THR A 9 -6.96 -2.29 9.77
CA THR A 9 -5.93 -3.24 10.20
C THR A 9 -6.40 -4.68 10.05
N ALA A 10 -5.48 -5.60 9.77
CA ALA A 10 -5.81 -7.02 9.65
C ALA A 10 -6.31 -7.63 10.99
N SER A 11 -5.81 -7.10 12.11
CA SER A 11 -6.16 -7.58 13.46
C SER A 11 -7.39 -6.91 14.07
N ALA A 12 -7.94 -5.87 13.42
CA ALA A 12 -8.99 -5.01 13.96
C ALA A 12 -8.65 -4.48 15.38
N ASN A 13 -7.37 -4.20 15.65
CA ASN A 13 -6.92 -3.75 16.96
C ASN A 13 -7.57 -2.39 17.31
N PRO A 14 -8.36 -2.28 18.40
CA PRO A 14 -9.16 -1.08 18.66
C PRO A 14 -8.34 0.21 18.82
N GLU A 15 -7.15 0.13 19.43
CA GLU A 15 -6.28 1.30 19.63
C GLU A 15 -5.70 1.78 18.29
N ALA A 16 -5.21 0.86 17.46
CA ALA A 16 -4.69 1.19 16.13
C ALA A 16 -5.79 1.74 15.20
N GLU A 17 -6.99 1.14 15.24
CA GLU A 17 -8.15 1.63 14.50
C GLU A 17 -8.53 3.06 14.93
N ALA A 18 -8.57 3.33 16.24
CA ALA A 18 -8.87 4.66 16.76
C ALA A 18 -7.78 5.69 16.37
N LEU A 19 -6.50 5.30 16.45
CA LEU A 19 -5.38 6.13 16.04
C LEU A 19 -5.47 6.47 14.54
N LEU A 20 -5.72 5.50 13.68
CA LEU A 20 -5.90 5.72 12.23
C LEU A 20 -7.10 6.62 11.95
N ARG A 21 -8.26 6.40 12.58
CA ARG A 21 -9.42 7.31 12.41
C ARG A 21 -9.06 8.74 12.77
N LYS A 22 -8.40 8.95 13.91
CA LYS A 22 -7.96 10.28 14.35
C LYS A 22 -6.99 10.89 13.33
N ALA A 23 -6.00 10.12 12.89
CA ALA A 23 -4.99 10.60 11.94
C ALA A 23 -5.60 10.96 10.59
N LEU A 24 -6.47 10.11 10.02
CA LEU A 24 -7.08 10.37 8.72
C LEU A 24 -8.06 11.56 8.76
N VAL A 25 -8.77 11.76 9.88
CA VAL A 25 -9.55 12.98 10.11
C VAL A 25 -8.64 14.21 10.18
N GLY A 26 -7.55 14.13 10.95
CA GLY A 26 -6.60 15.23 11.07
C GLY A 26 -5.92 15.60 9.74
N ILE A 27 -5.51 14.60 8.94
CA ILE A 27 -4.95 14.82 7.59
C ILE A 27 -5.97 15.52 6.70
N ARG A 28 -7.23 15.07 6.71
CA ARG A 28 -8.30 15.73 5.95
C ARG A 28 -8.46 17.18 6.39
N ASP A 29 -8.48 17.42 7.69
CA ASP A 29 -8.70 18.75 8.27
C ASP A 29 -7.51 19.69 8.01
N ASP A 30 -6.29 19.17 7.85
CA ASP A 30 -5.11 19.91 7.40
C ASP A 30 -5.14 20.21 5.88
N VAL A 31 -5.67 19.29 5.06
CA VAL A 31 -5.78 19.48 3.60
C VAL A 31 -6.88 20.48 3.26
N SER A 32 -8.02 20.41 3.95
CA SER A 32 -9.23 21.21 3.68
C SER A 32 -8.98 22.73 3.56
N PRO A 33 -8.28 23.41 4.48
CA PRO A 33 -8.10 24.86 4.42
C PRO A 33 -7.19 25.32 3.28
N LEU A 34 -6.34 24.44 2.76
CA LEU A 34 -5.38 24.79 1.70
C LEU A 34 -6.04 25.09 0.36
N SER A 35 -7.32 24.72 0.19
CA SER A 35 -8.11 25.01 -1.01
C SER A 35 -7.34 24.67 -2.30
N LEU A 36 -6.80 23.45 -2.35
CA LEU A 36 -5.94 22.97 -3.43
C LEU A 36 -6.74 22.83 -4.73
N HIS A 37 -6.91 23.94 -5.45
CA HIS A 37 -7.70 24.00 -6.68
C HIS A 37 -7.25 22.94 -7.69
N GLY A 38 -8.21 22.18 -8.21
CA GLY A 38 -8.00 21.11 -9.17
C GLY A 38 -7.59 19.75 -8.56
N LEU A 39 -7.38 19.66 -7.23
CA LEU A 39 -7.32 18.36 -6.54
C LEU A 39 -8.73 17.77 -6.48
N ALA A 40 -8.95 16.68 -7.21
CA ALA A 40 -10.25 16.02 -7.35
C ALA A 40 -10.49 14.95 -6.27
N GLY A 41 -9.41 14.36 -5.74
CA GLY A 41 -9.48 13.42 -4.63
C GLY A 41 -8.13 13.08 -4.02
N LEU A 42 -8.18 12.60 -2.78
CA LEU A 42 -7.04 12.10 -2.03
C LEU A 42 -7.44 10.78 -1.38
N TYR A 43 -6.68 9.73 -1.66
CA TYR A 43 -7.03 8.37 -1.25
C TYR A 43 -5.88 7.72 -0.50
N LEU A 44 -6.16 7.11 0.63
CA LEU A 44 -5.24 6.18 1.30
C LEU A 44 -5.32 4.83 0.59
N GLY A 45 -4.19 4.35 0.09
CA GLY A 45 -4.02 3.01 -0.47
C GLY A 45 -3.27 2.07 0.48
N GLY A 46 -2.53 1.13 -0.11
CA GLY A 46 -1.67 0.21 0.63
C GLY A 46 -2.45 -0.72 1.57
N GLY A 47 -1.76 -1.23 2.60
CA GLY A 47 -2.37 -2.16 3.56
C GLY A 47 -3.55 -1.52 4.31
N TYR A 48 -3.37 -0.31 4.84
CA TYR A 48 -4.42 0.37 5.59
C TYR A 48 -5.64 0.74 4.74
N GLY A 49 -5.44 1.12 3.48
CA GLY A 49 -6.54 1.38 2.55
C GLY A 49 -7.38 0.15 2.22
N ARG A 50 -6.81 -1.06 2.34
CA ARG A 50 -7.48 -2.34 2.10
C ARG A 50 -8.00 -3.04 3.36
N GLY A 51 -7.77 -2.47 4.54
CA GLY A 51 -8.10 -3.15 5.80
C GLY A 51 -7.11 -4.25 6.21
N GLU A 52 -5.91 -4.26 5.62
CA GLU A 52 -4.88 -5.27 5.82
C GLU A 52 -3.65 -4.72 6.55
N GLY A 53 -3.75 -3.51 7.11
CA GLY A 53 -2.65 -2.83 7.74
C GLY A 53 -2.09 -3.59 8.94
N GLY A 54 -0.77 -3.60 9.06
CA GLY A 54 -0.04 -4.23 10.15
C GLY A 54 -0.04 -3.39 11.42
N VAL A 55 -0.12 -4.07 12.55
CA VAL A 55 -0.04 -3.48 13.89
C VAL A 55 0.98 -4.29 14.68
N PHE A 56 1.88 -3.61 15.37
CA PHE A 56 2.78 -4.26 16.33
C PHE A 56 2.54 -3.69 17.73
N CYS A 57 2.68 -4.54 18.74
CA CYS A 57 2.55 -4.13 20.13
C CYS A 57 3.94 -3.91 20.73
N LYS A 58 4.19 -2.72 21.24
CA LYS A 58 5.42 -2.41 21.98
C LYS A 58 5.06 -1.88 23.35
N ASP A 59 5.58 -2.53 24.39
CA ASP A 59 5.33 -2.17 25.80
C ASP A 59 3.82 -2.10 26.13
N GLY A 60 3.03 -3.00 25.55
CA GLY A 60 1.58 -3.07 25.73
C GLY A 60 0.76 -2.03 24.95
N THR A 61 1.41 -1.16 24.17
CA THR A 61 0.74 -0.16 23.33
C THR A 61 0.74 -0.57 21.86
N ALA A 62 -0.41 -0.52 21.20
CA ALA A 62 -0.49 -0.77 19.77
C ALA A 62 0.15 0.37 18.96
N ARG A 63 0.97 0.02 17.97
CA ARG A 63 1.59 0.97 17.03
C ARG A 63 1.39 0.53 15.59
N LEU A 64 1.31 1.51 14.70
CA LEU A 64 1.25 1.29 13.27
C LEU A 64 2.59 0.75 12.78
N TYR A 65 2.56 -0.30 11.97
CA TYR A 65 3.78 -0.90 11.43
C TYR A 65 4.07 -0.51 9.99
N ASN A 66 3.03 -0.33 9.17
CA ASN A 66 3.20 0.02 7.78
C ASN A 66 3.17 1.54 7.60
N ASP A 67 3.63 1.97 6.44
CA ASP A 67 3.57 3.37 6.01
C ASP A 67 2.13 3.73 5.60
N LEU A 68 1.80 5.02 5.59
CA LEU A 68 0.57 5.54 5.00
C LEU A 68 0.85 6.03 3.57
N ASP A 69 0.37 5.30 2.57
CA ASP A 69 0.54 5.64 1.17
C ASP A 69 -0.69 6.39 0.63
N PHE A 70 -0.55 7.68 0.33
CA PHE A 70 -1.61 8.52 -0.22
C PHE A 70 -1.44 8.77 -1.72
N PHE A 71 -2.58 8.76 -2.43
CA PHE A 71 -2.67 8.94 -3.87
C PHE A 71 -3.51 10.18 -4.20
N PRO A 72 -2.88 11.34 -4.44
CA PRO A 72 -3.60 12.54 -4.88
C PRO A 72 -3.94 12.46 -6.37
N VAL A 73 -5.19 12.75 -6.70
CA VAL A 73 -5.72 12.77 -8.07
C VAL A 73 -6.28 14.14 -8.38
N GLY A 74 -5.87 14.71 -9.50
CA GLY A 74 -6.32 16.01 -9.97
C GLY A 74 -7.04 15.99 -11.31
N THR A 75 -7.55 17.16 -11.71
CA THR A 75 -8.20 17.37 -13.00
C THR A 75 -7.69 18.66 -13.62
N GLY A 76 -7.13 18.56 -14.83
CA GLY A 76 -6.70 19.74 -15.60
C GLY A 76 -5.51 20.49 -15.00
N LEU A 77 -4.75 19.89 -14.07
CA LEU A 77 -3.63 20.55 -13.41
C LEU A 77 -2.44 20.72 -14.37
N GLY A 78 -1.96 21.96 -14.48
CA GLY A 78 -0.68 22.27 -15.11
C GLY A 78 0.51 21.90 -14.20
N LYS A 79 1.73 21.95 -14.75
CA LYS A 79 2.95 21.60 -14.00
C LYS A 79 3.14 22.43 -12.72
N ALA A 80 2.83 23.73 -12.78
CA ALA A 80 2.94 24.63 -11.63
C ALA A 80 1.91 24.29 -10.53
N ASP A 81 0.67 23.99 -10.91
CA ASP A 81 -0.37 23.59 -9.94
C ASP A 81 -0.01 22.29 -9.25
N LYS A 82 0.50 21.30 -10.00
CA LYS A 82 0.97 20.03 -9.42
C LYS A 82 2.10 20.25 -8.43
N ALA A 83 3.11 21.03 -8.80
CA ALA A 83 4.24 21.33 -7.92
C ALA A 83 3.78 22.04 -6.62
N ARG A 84 2.80 22.95 -6.72
CA ARG A 84 2.20 23.61 -5.55
C ARG A 84 1.48 22.60 -4.66
N ILE A 85 0.66 21.71 -5.23
CA ILE A 85 -0.05 20.66 -4.50
C ILE A 85 0.94 19.70 -3.83
N ASP A 86 1.92 19.19 -4.57
CA ASP A 86 2.95 18.29 -4.05
C ASP A 86 3.77 18.96 -2.94
N SER A 87 4.04 20.27 -3.02
CA SER A 87 4.69 21.01 -1.95
C SER A 87 3.83 21.11 -0.69
N ALA A 88 2.55 21.41 -0.86
CA ALA A 88 1.60 21.52 0.25
C ALA A 88 1.43 20.17 0.97
N LEU A 89 1.26 19.07 0.21
CA LEU A 89 1.15 17.73 0.77
C LEU A 89 2.44 17.26 1.45
N ARG A 90 3.61 17.70 0.98
CA ARG A 90 4.89 17.43 1.67
C ARG A 90 5.00 18.09 3.04
N GLU A 91 4.36 19.23 3.28
CA GLU A 91 4.30 19.82 4.63
C GLU A 91 3.46 18.95 5.57
N ILE A 92 2.30 18.50 5.09
CA ILE A 92 1.40 17.62 5.84
C ILE A 92 2.07 16.28 6.14
N SER A 93 2.75 15.69 5.14
CA SER A 93 3.58 14.49 5.29
C SER A 93 4.54 14.60 6.47
N ARG A 94 5.33 15.68 6.54
CA ARG A 94 6.31 15.87 7.62
C ARG A 94 5.67 15.99 8.99
N LYS A 95 4.55 16.71 9.09
CA LYS A 95 3.77 16.82 10.34
C LYS A 95 3.32 15.44 10.83
N TRP A 96 2.65 14.68 9.97
CA TRP A 96 2.06 13.39 10.36
C TRP A 96 3.09 12.29 10.51
N HIS A 97 4.21 12.33 9.78
CA HIS A 97 5.36 11.47 10.04
C HIS A 97 5.89 11.67 11.46
N ALA A 98 6.08 12.92 11.88
CA ALA A 98 6.54 13.23 13.23
C ALA A 98 5.53 12.80 14.32
N GLU A 99 4.22 12.93 14.05
CA GLU A 99 3.17 12.55 15.01
C GLU A 99 3.00 11.04 15.14
N LEU A 100 3.10 10.29 14.02
CA LEU A 100 2.81 8.85 14.00
C LEU A 100 4.06 7.98 14.16
N GLY A 101 5.25 8.50 13.84
CA GLY A 101 6.50 7.75 13.87
C GLY A 101 6.62 6.68 12.78
N ILE A 102 5.83 6.81 11.71
CA ILE A 102 5.87 5.99 10.49
C ILE A 102 5.94 6.92 9.27
N ASP A 103 6.32 6.39 8.11
CA ASP A 103 6.30 7.20 6.90
C ASP A 103 4.87 7.51 6.47
N VAL A 104 4.65 8.78 6.12
CA VAL A 104 3.37 9.29 5.60
C VAL A 104 3.67 9.85 4.22
N ASP A 105 3.53 9.01 3.20
CA ASP A 105 3.92 9.34 1.85
C ASP A 105 2.72 9.84 1.03
N PHE A 106 2.94 10.91 0.29
CA PHE A 106 1.99 11.39 -0.71
C PHE A 106 2.67 11.22 -2.07
N GLY A 107 2.16 10.27 -2.85
CA GLY A 107 2.60 10.11 -4.22
C GLY A 107 2.41 11.42 -5.02
N PRO A 108 3.19 11.66 -6.09
CA PRO A 108 3.02 12.85 -6.91
C PRO A 108 1.59 12.95 -7.46
N VAL A 109 1.01 14.15 -7.43
CA VAL A 109 -0.35 14.35 -7.97
C VAL A 109 -0.40 14.06 -9.46
N LYS A 110 -1.34 13.22 -9.86
CA LYS A 110 -1.60 12.84 -11.25
C LYS A 110 -2.97 13.33 -11.67
N ASN A 111 -3.06 13.90 -12.88
CA ASN A 111 -4.37 14.11 -13.46
C ASN A 111 -5.02 12.76 -13.77
N SER A 112 -6.35 12.70 -13.73
CA SER A 112 -7.10 11.50 -14.14
C SER A 112 -6.72 11.02 -15.54
N SER A 113 -6.30 11.90 -16.46
CA SER A 113 -5.80 11.53 -17.79
C SER A 113 -4.47 10.76 -17.76
N GLU A 114 -3.55 11.12 -16.88
CA GLU A 114 -2.25 10.44 -16.72
C GLU A 114 -2.41 9.08 -16.04
N LEU A 115 -3.36 8.97 -15.12
CA LEU A 115 -3.68 7.71 -14.46
C LEU A 115 -4.13 6.64 -15.45
N LYS A 116 -4.80 6.99 -16.54
CA LYS A 116 -5.22 6.02 -17.58
C LYS A 116 -4.05 5.19 -18.12
N HIS A 117 -2.85 5.78 -18.22
CA HIS A 117 -1.66 5.07 -18.68
C HIS A 117 -1.08 4.13 -17.62
N SER A 118 -1.28 4.44 -16.34
CA SER A 118 -0.84 3.61 -15.22
C SER A 118 -1.94 2.70 -14.68
N ALA A 119 -3.17 2.81 -15.19
CA ALA A 119 -4.36 2.15 -14.65
C ALA A 119 -4.21 0.63 -14.60
N ARG A 120 -3.49 0.05 -15.54
CA ARG A 120 -3.28 -1.42 -15.63
C ARG A 120 -2.13 -1.94 -14.76
N THR A 121 -1.40 -1.05 -14.08
CA THR A 121 -0.30 -1.47 -13.20
C THR A 121 -0.85 -2.09 -11.92
N LEU A 122 -0.08 -3.01 -11.33
CA LEU A 122 -0.44 -3.69 -10.09
C LEU A 122 -0.76 -2.68 -8.97
N MET A 123 0.06 -1.64 -8.82
CA MET A 123 -0.12 -0.61 -7.80
C MET A 123 -1.49 0.08 -7.90
N PHE A 124 -1.88 0.53 -9.10
CA PHE A 124 -3.16 1.22 -9.27
C PHE A 124 -4.35 0.27 -9.25
N GLN A 125 -4.19 -0.98 -9.66
CA GLN A 125 -5.24 -1.97 -9.52
C GLN A 125 -5.46 -2.38 -8.05
N GLU A 126 -4.40 -2.58 -7.26
CA GLU A 126 -4.53 -2.77 -5.82
C GLU A 126 -5.21 -1.57 -5.14
N LEU A 127 -4.84 -0.34 -5.51
CA LEU A 127 -5.52 0.87 -5.04
C LEU A 127 -7.00 0.87 -5.45
N ARG A 128 -7.32 0.52 -6.70
CA ARG A 128 -8.70 0.49 -7.22
C ARG A 128 -9.59 -0.53 -6.49
N HIS A 129 -9.00 -1.62 -6.00
CA HIS A 129 -9.71 -2.69 -5.29
C HIS A 129 -9.70 -2.53 -3.76
N GLY A 130 -8.99 -1.54 -3.22
CA GLY A 130 -9.23 -1.08 -1.86
C GLY A 130 -8.47 0.20 -1.52
N PHE A 131 -9.26 1.21 -1.14
CA PHE A 131 -8.79 2.53 -0.77
C PHE A 131 -9.75 3.16 0.24
N VAL A 132 -9.26 4.19 0.94
CA VAL A 132 -10.09 5.04 1.81
C VAL A 132 -10.01 6.47 1.31
N THR A 133 -11.17 7.06 1.03
CA THR A 133 -11.25 8.46 0.57
C THR A 133 -11.11 9.42 1.73
N ILE A 134 -10.09 10.27 1.66
CA ILE A 134 -9.80 11.32 2.64
C ILE A 134 -10.59 12.58 2.29
N CYS A 135 -10.52 13.01 1.04
CA CYS A 135 -11.30 14.11 0.49
C CYS A 135 -11.58 13.90 -1.01
N GLY A 136 -12.55 14.64 -1.54
CA GLY A 136 -13.01 14.52 -2.92
C GLY A 136 -14.02 13.39 -3.14
N SER A 137 -14.22 13.02 -4.40
CA SER A 137 -15.14 11.95 -4.82
C SER A 137 -14.38 10.68 -5.21
N ASP A 138 -14.91 9.52 -4.86
CA ASP A 138 -14.41 8.21 -5.32
C ASP A 138 -14.39 8.12 -6.86
N ASP A 139 -15.30 8.82 -7.53
CA ASP A 139 -15.43 8.83 -9.00
C ASP A 139 -14.17 9.33 -9.70
N ALA A 140 -13.43 10.26 -9.09
CA ALA A 140 -12.22 10.82 -9.70
C ALA A 140 -11.10 9.78 -9.83
N LEU A 141 -11.05 8.80 -8.92
CA LEU A 141 -10.17 7.63 -9.00
C LEU A 141 -10.77 6.52 -9.86
N THR A 142 -12.02 6.11 -9.57
CA THR A 142 -12.61 4.92 -10.19
C THR A 142 -12.88 5.08 -11.68
N SER A 143 -13.14 6.30 -12.15
CA SER A 143 -13.26 6.62 -13.58
C SER A 143 -11.90 6.65 -14.29
N ALA A 144 -10.84 6.99 -13.57
CA ALA A 144 -9.48 7.07 -14.12
C ALA A 144 -8.78 5.71 -14.14
N VAL A 145 -9.13 4.83 -13.20
CA VAL A 145 -8.61 3.48 -13.05
C VAL A 145 -9.76 2.48 -13.10
N PRO A 146 -10.16 2.02 -14.30
CA PRO A 146 -11.15 0.96 -14.43
C PRO A 146 -10.68 -0.31 -13.72
N ALA A 147 -11.60 -0.98 -13.02
CA ALA A 147 -11.30 -2.25 -12.37
C ALA A 147 -11.03 -3.34 -13.41
N LEU A 148 -9.89 -4.01 -13.29
CA LEU A 148 -9.59 -5.23 -14.02
C LEU A 148 -9.99 -6.44 -13.19
N ALA A 149 -10.30 -7.55 -13.88
CA ALA A 149 -10.27 -8.86 -13.24
C ALA A 149 -8.81 -9.25 -12.97
N PRO A 150 -8.48 -9.93 -11.86
CA PRO A 150 -7.10 -10.29 -11.53
C PRO A 150 -6.36 -11.05 -12.63
N GLU A 151 -7.07 -11.88 -13.41
CA GLU A 151 -6.51 -12.69 -14.50
C GLU A 151 -6.07 -11.84 -15.71
N GLN A 152 -6.52 -10.57 -15.75
CA GLN A 152 -6.18 -9.60 -16.79
C GLN A 152 -4.95 -8.75 -16.43
N LEU A 153 -4.37 -8.95 -15.24
CA LEU A 153 -3.16 -8.25 -14.84
C LEU A 153 -2.02 -8.60 -15.82
N PRO A 154 -1.29 -7.61 -16.38
CA PRO A 154 -0.21 -7.90 -17.31
C PRO A 154 0.90 -8.72 -16.66
N LEU A 155 1.43 -9.73 -17.37
CA LEU A 155 2.61 -10.51 -16.92
C LEU A 155 3.81 -9.61 -16.58
N MET A 156 3.95 -8.48 -17.28
CA MET A 156 5.00 -7.49 -17.01
C MET A 156 4.98 -6.98 -15.57
N GLU A 157 3.83 -6.99 -14.89
CA GLU A 157 3.76 -6.60 -13.48
C GLU A 157 4.48 -7.60 -12.56
N ALA A 158 4.49 -8.90 -12.89
CA ALA A 158 5.31 -9.88 -12.18
C ALA A 158 6.80 -9.56 -12.33
N VAL A 159 7.24 -9.19 -13.54
CA VAL A 159 8.64 -8.81 -13.80
C VAL A 159 9.02 -7.55 -13.05
N ARG A 160 8.20 -6.49 -13.11
CA ARG A 160 8.41 -5.25 -12.35
C ARG A 160 8.46 -5.50 -10.84
N LEU A 161 7.58 -6.36 -10.33
CA LEU A 161 7.55 -6.73 -8.93
C LEU A 161 8.87 -7.39 -8.51
N MET A 162 9.33 -8.38 -9.27
CA MET A 162 10.61 -9.07 -9.02
C MET A 162 11.81 -8.12 -9.06
N LEU A 163 11.85 -7.18 -10.03
CA LEU A 163 12.89 -6.15 -10.09
C LEU A 163 12.88 -5.27 -8.83
N ASN A 164 11.70 -4.81 -8.40
CA ASN A 164 11.55 -4.02 -7.18
C ASN A 164 11.98 -4.80 -5.93
N ARG A 165 11.70 -6.11 -5.86
CA ARG A 165 12.17 -6.96 -4.76
C ARG A 165 13.68 -7.14 -4.78
N GLY A 166 14.28 -7.32 -5.96
CA GLY A 166 15.72 -7.43 -6.14
C GLY A 166 16.46 -6.21 -5.61
N MET A 167 15.97 -5.00 -5.90
CA MET A 167 16.52 -3.76 -5.34
C MET A 167 16.42 -3.72 -3.80
N GLY A 168 15.29 -4.15 -3.24
CA GLY A 168 15.12 -4.22 -1.78
C GLY A 168 16.10 -5.19 -1.12
N LEU A 169 16.38 -6.34 -1.73
CA LEU A 169 17.38 -7.28 -1.25
C LEU A 169 18.81 -6.74 -1.38
N LEU A 170 19.13 -6.00 -2.46
CA LEU A 170 20.44 -5.36 -2.61
C LEU A 170 20.69 -4.36 -1.49
N PHE A 171 19.73 -3.46 -1.21
CA PHE A 171 19.85 -2.52 -0.10
C PHE A 171 19.90 -3.21 1.27
N ALA A 172 19.17 -4.32 1.44
CA ALA A 172 19.28 -5.12 2.67
C ALA A 172 20.67 -5.75 2.81
N GLY A 173 21.27 -6.21 1.71
CA GLY A 173 22.66 -6.69 1.66
C GLY A 173 23.66 -5.62 2.06
N GLU A 174 23.57 -4.42 1.50
CA GLU A 174 24.43 -3.28 1.88
C GLU A 174 24.31 -2.93 3.38
N LYS A 175 23.11 -3.05 3.97
CA LYS A 175 22.88 -2.82 5.40
C LYS A 175 23.46 -3.92 6.29
N LEU A 176 23.48 -5.17 5.79
CA LEU A 176 24.16 -6.30 6.43
C LEU A 176 25.68 -6.08 6.41
N ASP A 177 26.24 -5.77 5.24
CA ASP A 177 27.68 -5.58 5.04
C ASP A 177 28.24 -4.41 5.86
N SER A 178 27.49 -3.31 5.93
CA SER A 178 27.85 -2.14 6.74
C SER A 178 27.63 -2.33 8.24
N HIS A 179 27.13 -3.49 8.70
CA HIS A 179 26.82 -3.77 10.11
C HIS A 179 25.96 -2.66 10.76
N SER A 180 25.05 -2.08 9.98
CA SER A 180 24.28 -0.89 10.36
C SER A 180 23.36 -1.07 11.58
N GLY A 181 23.14 -2.31 12.02
CA GLY A 181 22.23 -2.65 13.12
C GLY A 181 20.74 -2.54 12.77
N ASP A 182 20.39 -2.12 11.55
CA ASP A 182 18.99 -1.98 11.09
C ASP A 182 18.39 -3.32 10.64
N THR A 183 18.28 -4.23 11.61
CA THR A 183 17.67 -5.56 11.42
C THR A 183 16.22 -5.46 10.96
N GLY A 184 15.50 -4.41 11.37
CA GLY A 184 14.13 -4.14 10.93
C GLY A 184 14.04 -3.93 9.42
N PHE A 185 14.90 -3.09 8.83
CA PHE A 185 14.93 -2.88 7.38
C PHE A 185 15.24 -4.16 6.61
N ILE A 186 16.19 -4.95 7.10
CA ILE A 186 16.59 -6.22 6.47
C ILE A 186 15.42 -7.21 6.50
N LEU A 187 14.80 -7.43 7.67
CA LEU A 187 13.66 -8.34 7.82
C LEU A 187 12.45 -7.90 7.00
N ARG A 188 12.17 -6.59 6.92
CA ARG A 188 11.09 -6.05 6.07
C ARG A 188 11.34 -6.36 4.61
N ASN A 189 12.54 -6.13 4.10
CA ASN A 189 12.86 -6.38 2.69
C ASN A 189 12.90 -7.87 2.34
N TRP A 190 13.36 -8.72 3.27
CA TRP A 190 13.31 -10.17 3.13
C TRP A 190 11.88 -10.69 2.99
N ASN A 191 11.00 -10.30 3.92
CA ASN A 191 9.58 -10.70 3.85
C ASN A 191 8.87 -10.10 2.63
N LYS A 192 9.16 -8.84 2.28
CA LYS A 192 8.67 -8.22 1.03
C LYS A 192 9.09 -9.02 -0.19
N CYS A 193 10.31 -9.58 -0.23
CA CYS A 193 10.77 -10.42 -1.32
C CYS A 193 9.99 -11.74 -1.40
N ILE A 194 9.81 -12.43 -0.28
CA ILE A 194 9.02 -13.67 -0.24
C ILE A 194 7.60 -13.43 -0.78
N LEU A 195 6.94 -12.37 -0.32
CA LEU A 195 5.63 -11.97 -0.83
C LEU A 195 5.68 -11.70 -2.34
N GLY A 196 6.67 -10.92 -2.80
CA GLY A 196 6.82 -10.61 -4.21
C GLY A 196 7.04 -11.84 -5.11
N CYS A 197 7.74 -12.87 -4.62
CA CYS A 197 7.91 -14.13 -5.35
C CYS A 197 6.59 -14.89 -5.52
N GLY A 198 5.80 -15.01 -4.44
CA GLY A 198 4.49 -15.66 -4.51
C GLY A 198 3.50 -14.88 -5.37
N ASP A 199 3.50 -13.56 -5.26
CA ASP A 199 2.67 -12.66 -6.06
C ASP A 199 3.01 -12.74 -7.55
N ALA A 200 4.30 -12.70 -7.89
CA ALA A 200 4.76 -12.86 -9.27
C ALA A 200 4.36 -14.22 -9.85
N PHE A 201 4.43 -15.30 -9.06
CA PHE A 201 3.95 -16.61 -9.47
C PHE A 201 2.44 -16.58 -9.76
N LEU A 202 1.64 -16.01 -8.85
CA LEU A 202 0.18 -15.91 -9.05
C LEU A 202 -0.19 -15.07 -10.27
N ILE A 203 0.49 -13.94 -10.51
CA ILE A 203 0.28 -13.11 -11.71
C ILE A 203 0.62 -13.92 -12.98
N ALA A 204 1.77 -14.61 -12.99
CA ALA A 204 2.19 -15.41 -14.14
C ALA A 204 1.22 -16.56 -14.45
N GLN A 205 0.61 -17.15 -13.41
CA GLN A 205 -0.41 -18.20 -13.54
C GLN A 205 -1.82 -17.67 -13.73
N LYS A 206 -2.02 -16.34 -13.89
CA LYS A 206 -3.35 -15.70 -13.94
C LYS A 206 -4.26 -16.15 -12.78
N ASN A 207 -3.68 -16.25 -11.59
CA ASN A 207 -4.32 -16.70 -10.35
C ASN A 207 -4.18 -15.67 -9.22
N TYR A 208 -3.83 -14.43 -9.56
CA TYR A 208 -3.69 -13.34 -8.61
C TYR A 208 -5.04 -13.02 -7.93
N LEU A 209 -4.98 -12.52 -6.70
CA LEU A 209 -6.13 -12.03 -5.93
C LEU A 209 -5.72 -10.73 -5.23
N TRP A 210 -6.64 -9.80 -5.05
CA TRP A 210 -6.32 -8.46 -4.58
C TRP A 210 -5.90 -8.44 -3.12
N HIS A 211 -6.53 -9.28 -2.29
CA HIS A 211 -6.23 -9.33 -0.87
C HIS A 211 -5.10 -10.30 -0.54
N VAL A 212 -4.25 -9.92 0.39
CA VAL A 212 -3.06 -10.70 0.77
C VAL A 212 -3.43 -12.06 1.36
N GLU A 213 -4.51 -12.11 2.13
CA GLU A 213 -4.98 -13.34 2.77
C GLU A 213 -5.58 -14.32 1.76
N GLU A 214 -6.27 -13.81 0.75
CA GLU A 214 -6.77 -14.63 -0.37
C GLU A 214 -5.61 -15.25 -1.15
N ARG A 215 -4.55 -14.47 -1.41
CA ARG A 215 -3.32 -14.96 -2.04
C ARG A 215 -2.62 -16.04 -1.21
N ARG A 216 -2.55 -15.85 0.11
CA ARG A 216 -2.00 -16.84 1.06
C ARG A 216 -2.73 -18.17 0.93
N MET A 217 -4.06 -18.13 0.97
CA MET A 217 -4.89 -19.32 0.86
C MET A 217 -4.74 -20.00 -0.50
N ARG A 218 -4.70 -19.22 -1.59
CA ARG A 218 -4.48 -19.73 -2.94
C ARG A 218 -3.13 -20.44 -3.08
N LEU A 219 -2.05 -19.87 -2.56
CA LEU A 219 -0.72 -20.50 -2.65
C LEU A 219 -0.63 -21.79 -1.81
N LEU A 220 -1.27 -21.85 -0.65
CA LEU A 220 -1.37 -23.07 0.15
C LEU A 220 -2.18 -24.16 -0.58
N GLU A 221 -3.27 -23.79 -1.24
CA GLU A 221 -4.05 -24.71 -2.07
C GLU A 221 -3.22 -25.26 -3.23
N LEU A 222 -2.54 -24.38 -3.98
CA LEU A 222 -1.68 -24.78 -5.09
C LEU A 222 -0.52 -25.66 -4.62
N ALA A 223 -0.03 -25.47 -3.41
CA ALA A 223 0.99 -26.33 -2.82
C ALA A 223 0.48 -27.74 -2.48
N ARG A 224 -0.73 -27.86 -1.91
CA ARG A 224 -1.37 -29.17 -1.67
C ARG A 224 -1.57 -29.97 -2.96
N ASN A 225 -1.78 -29.26 -4.08
CA ASN A 225 -1.96 -29.86 -5.40
C ASN A 225 -0.64 -30.05 -6.18
N GLY A 226 0.52 -29.75 -5.56
CA GLY A 226 1.84 -29.91 -6.18
C GLY A 226 2.21 -28.88 -7.26
N VAL A 227 1.38 -27.83 -7.45
CA VAL A 227 1.60 -26.78 -8.46
C VAL A 227 2.58 -25.72 -7.98
N PHE A 228 2.65 -25.50 -6.66
CA PHE A 228 3.56 -24.56 -6.03
C PHE A 228 4.40 -25.26 -4.95
N PRO A 229 5.69 -24.93 -4.74
CA PRO A 229 6.50 -25.62 -3.73
C PRO A 229 5.96 -25.41 -2.32
N GLN A 230 5.74 -26.52 -1.59
CA GLN A 230 5.23 -26.51 -0.21
C GLN A 230 6.00 -25.55 0.70
N ARG A 231 7.34 -25.62 0.65
CA ARG A 231 8.21 -24.73 1.45
C ARG A 231 8.02 -23.25 1.10
N ALA A 232 7.81 -22.92 -0.18
CA ALA A 232 7.57 -21.55 -0.60
C ALA A 232 6.21 -21.04 -0.12
N ALA A 233 5.18 -21.89 -0.10
CA ALA A 233 3.86 -21.53 0.43
C ALA A 233 3.90 -21.25 1.93
N GLU A 234 4.64 -22.07 2.70
CA GLU A 234 4.86 -21.87 4.12
C GLU A 234 5.59 -20.55 4.41
N LEU A 235 6.66 -20.26 3.66
CA LEU A 235 7.38 -19.00 3.78
C LEU A 235 6.49 -17.81 3.43
N TYR A 236 5.66 -17.92 2.39
CA TYR A 236 4.69 -16.88 2.04
C TYR A 236 3.70 -16.66 3.19
N ALA A 237 3.15 -17.72 3.77
CA ALA A 237 2.24 -17.61 4.91
C ALA A 237 2.89 -16.94 6.13
N GLN A 238 4.16 -17.26 6.42
CA GLN A 238 4.93 -16.60 7.47
C GLN A 238 5.15 -15.11 7.15
N ALA A 239 5.45 -14.77 5.90
CA ALA A 239 5.63 -13.39 5.48
C ALA A 239 4.33 -12.57 5.53
N VAL A 240 3.18 -13.20 5.27
CA VAL A 240 1.86 -12.57 5.49
C VAL A 240 1.63 -12.30 6.98
N ALA A 241 1.91 -13.26 7.85
CA ALA A 241 1.80 -13.07 9.30
C ALA A 241 2.73 -11.95 9.80
N PHE A 242 3.98 -11.92 9.32
CA PHE A 242 4.91 -10.84 9.65
C PHE A 242 4.44 -9.46 9.14
N LYS A 243 3.78 -9.40 7.98
CA LYS A 243 3.25 -8.13 7.45
C LYS A 243 2.16 -7.56 8.37
N THR A 244 1.34 -8.41 8.98
CA THR A 244 0.17 -8.00 9.76
C THR A 244 0.45 -7.87 11.26
N ALA A 245 1.33 -8.69 11.80
CA ALA A 245 1.75 -8.68 13.21
C ALA A 245 3.25 -9.04 13.34
N PRO A 246 4.15 -8.09 13.04
CA PRO A 246 5.61 -8.27 13.10
C PRO A 246 6.17 -8.29 14.53
#